data_AF-A0A5Q4BGR7-F1
#
_entry.id   AF-A0A5Q4BGR7-F1
#
_cell.length_a   1.000
_cell.length_b   1.000
_cell.length_c   1.000
_cell.angle_alpha   90.00
_cell.angle_beta   90.00
_cell.angle_gamma   90.00
#
_symmetry.space_group_name_H-M   'P 1'
#
loop_
_entity.id
_entity.type
_entity.pdbx_description
1 polymer ?
#
loop_
_entity_poly.entity_id
_entity_poly.type
_entity_poly.pdbx_seq_one_letter_code
_entity_poly.pdbx_strand_id
1 'polypeptide(L)'
;MNPSSQSNAGFQRAATKFKQSISKTLWDQFACDSNSLSSLNIEIKAIQKSHGEKGSLRNMARLGKFIEAMSQFGKVIEVFVNASEFVCFVWGPMKFLLGVAKTHLDTFDKLLDAYDQIGSAIPGHLLHKDMFREHQNLKVILEDYYSDVLQFHAEALKVLGRSR
;
A
#
# COMPACT_ATOMS: atom_id res chain seq x y z
N MET A 1 18.94 15.80 -21.81
CA MET A 1 17.91 14.95 -21.15
C MET A 1 18.59 14.27 -19.97
N ASN A 2 18.05 14.41 -18.76
CA ASN A 2 18.69 13.90 -17.54
C ASN A 2 18.38 12.39 -17.42
N PRO A 3 19.36 11.48 -17.26
CA PRO A 3 19.12 10.03 -17.19
C PRO A 3 18.14 9.62 -16.07
N SER A 4 18.05 10.44 -15.02
CA SER A 4 17.17 10.26 -13.87
C SER A 4 15.68 10.47 -14.18
N SER A 5 15.31 11.24 -15.22
CA SER A 5 13.90 11.52 -15.53
C SER A 5 13.20 10.38 -16.28
N GLN A 6 13.94 9.53 -17.00
CA GLN A 6 13.42 8.27 -17.55
C GLN A 6 13.29 7.19 -16.46
N SER A 7 14.02 7.34 -15.35
CA SER A 7 14.09 6.32 -14.31
C SER A 7 12.77 6.14 -13.54
N ASN A 8 11.86 7.11 -13.51
CA ASN A 8 10.71 7.03 -12.60
C ASN A 8 9.37 6.97 -13.34
N ALA A 9 9.40 6.87 -14.68
CA ALA A 9 8.23 7.06 -15.52
C ALA A 9 7.09 6.05 -15.23
N GLY A 10 7.41 4.79 -14.91
CA GLY A 10 6.38 3.80 -14.56
C GLY A 10 5.72 4.06 -13.22
N PHE A 11 6.51 4.29 -12.17
CA PHE A 11 5.98 4.65 -10.85
C PHE A 11 5.16 5.94 -10.88
N GLN A 12 5.64 6.97 -11.59
CA GLN A 12 4.91 8.23 -11.76
C GLN A 12 3.60 8.03 -12.54
N ARG A 13 3.61 7.20 -13.59
CA ARG A 13 2.40 6.86 -14.35
C ARG A 13 1.38 6.14 -13.46
N ALA A 14 1.80 5.14 -12.69
CA ALA A 14 0.95 4.43 -11.76
C ALA A 14 0.36 5.36 -10.69
N ALA A 15 1.20 6.19 -10.07
CA ALA A 15 0.78 7.18 -9.07
C ALA A 15 -0.19 8.22 -9.67
N THR A 16 0.06 8.70 -10.89
CA THR A 16 -0.82 9.65 -11.58
C THR A 16 -2.18 9.01 -11.89
N LYS A 17 -2.19 7.79 -12.42
CA LYS A 17 -3.43 7.03 -12.68
C LYS A 17 -4.23 6.83 -11.39
N PHE A 18 -3.54 6.50 -10.29
CA PHE A 18 -4.17 6.36 -8.98
C PHE A 18 -4.81 7.68 -8.50
N LYS A 19 -4.05 8.79 -8.53
CA LYS A 19 -4.54 10.14 -8.20
C LYS A 19 -5.79 10.51 -9.00
N GLN A 20 -5.83 10.19 -10.29
CA GLN A 20 -6.96 10.48 -11.17
C GLN A 20 -8.18 9.59 -10.88
N SER A 21 -7.99 8.42 -10.25
CA SER A 21 -9.06 7.46 -9.97
C SER A 21 -9.87 7.77 -8.70
N ILE A 22 -9.41 8.75 -7.91
CA ILE A 22 -9.99 9.12 -6.61
C ILE A 22 -10.25 10.62 -6.54
N SER A 23 -11.22 11.03 -5.71
CA SER A 23 -11.55 12.44 -5.56
C SER A 23 -10.41 13.21 -4.89
N LYS A 24 -10.24 14.48 -5.25
CA LYS A 24 -9.21 15.35 -4.66
C LYS A 24 -9.34 15.45 -3.13
N THR A 25 -10.56 15.54 -2.61
CA THR A 25 -10.82 15.60 -1.17
C THR A 25 -10.41 14.32 -0.43
N LEU A 26 -10.50 13.15 -1.08
CA LEU A 26 -10.00 11.90 -0.51
C LEU A 26 -8.47 11.86 -0.60
N TRP A 27 -7.91 12.36 -1.68
CA TRP A 27 -6.46 12.47 -1.86
C TRP A 27 -5.78 13.33 -0.79
N ASP A 28 -6.39 14.46 -0.45
CA ASP A 28 -5.87 15.37 0.58
C ASP A 28 -5.79 14.69 1.97
N GLN A 29 -6.61 13.65 2.21
CA GLN A 29 -6.53 12.83 3.43
C GLN A 29 -5.37 11.83 3.42
N PHE A 30 -4.77 11.56 2.26
CA PHE A 30 -3.65 10.63 2.08
C PHE A 30 -2.28 11.32 2.12
N ALA A 31 -2.23 12.60 2.52
CA ALA A 31 -0.98 13.35 2.63
C ALA A 31 0.10 12.58 3.42
N CYS A 32 1.32 12.53 2.87
CA CYS A 32 2.47 11.79 3.41
C CYS A 32 2.74 12.11 4.88
N ASP A 33 2.60 13.38 5.28
CA ASP A 33 2.87 13.87 6.63
C ASP A 33 2.01 13.19 7.71
N SER A 34 0.89 12.59 7.32
CA SER A 34 -0.05 11.88 8.20
C SER A 34 -0.19 10.38 7.89
N ASN A 35 0.42 9.90 6.80
CA ASN A 35 0.25 8.55 6.29
C ASN A 35 1.60 7.88 6.05
N SER A 36 2.10 7.28 7.13
CA SER A 36 3.35 6.56 7.20
C SER A 36 3.09 5.14 7.70
N LEU A 37 4.11 4.29 7.64
CA LEU A 37 4.04 2.97 8.26
C LEU A 37 3.75 3.07 9.77
N SER A 38 4.27 4.10 10.46
CA SER A 38 4.00 4.29 11.89
C SER A 38 2.54 4.64 12.15
N SER A 39 1.94 5.55 11.36
CA SER A 39 0.53 5.90 11.53
C SER A 39 -0.42 4.77 11.15
N LEU A 40 -0.07 3.96 10.14
CA LEU A 40 -0.79 2.72 9.81
C LEU A 40 -0.77 1.73 10.99
N ASN A 41 0.39 1.50 11.61
CA ASN A 41 0.52 0.61 12.76
C ASN A 41 -0.29 1.11 13.98
N ILE A 42 -0.39 2.42 14.17
CA ILE A 42 -1.25 3.01 15.22
C ILE A 42 -2.72 2.69 14.94
N GLU A 43 -3.21 2.88 13.72
CA GLU A 43 -4.60 2.56 13.36
C GLU A 43 -4.89 1.05 13.52
N ILE A 44 -3.98 0.17 13.07
CA ILE A 44 -4.11 -1.29 13.25
C ILE A 44 -4.29 -1.65 14.72
N LYS A 45 -3.46 -1.08 15.61
CA LYS A 45 -3.56 -1.31 17.06
C LYS A 45 -4.87 -0.77 17.63
N ALA A 46 -5.32 0.40 17.16
CA ALA A 46 -6.58 0.99 17.60
C ALA A 46 -7.79 0.13 17.20
N ILE A 47 -7.80 -0.37 15.95
CA ILE A 47 -8.84 -1.29 15.46
C ILE A 47 -8.84 -2.57 16.29
N GLN A 48 -7.67 -3.19 16.48
CA GLN A 48 -7.54 -4.43 17.25
C GLN A 48 -8.04 -4.27 18.69
N LYS A 49 -7.70 -3.15 19.34
CA LYS A 49 -8.20 -2.82 20.67
C LYS A 49 -9.73 -2.71 20.69
N SER A 50 -10.31 -1.94 19.76
CA SER A 50 -11.76 -1.75 19.68
C SER A 50 -12.53 -3.05 19.39
N HIS A 51 -12.00 -3.90 18.50
CA HIS A 51 -12.55 -5.24 18.26
C HIS A 51 -12.42 -6.14 19.49
N GLY A 52 -11.32 -6.04 20.24
CA GLY A 52 -11.12 -6.76 21.49
C GLY A 52 -12.14 -6.41 22.57
N GLU A 53 -12.38 -5.12 22.79
CA GLU A 53 -13.38 -4.61 23.74
C GLU A 53 -14.80 -5.08 23.41
N LYS A 54 -15.08 -5.38 22.13
CA LYS A 54 -16.38 -5.87 21.64
C LYS A 54 -16.47 -7.39 21.53
N GLY A 55 -15.43 -8.13 21.91
CA GLY A 55 -15.37 -9.58 21.74
C GLY A 55 -15.35 -10.04 20.27
N SER A 56 -14.93 -9.17 19.36
CA SER A 56 -14.99 -9.38 17.91
C SER A 56 -13.60 -9.35 17.26
N LEU A 57 -12.57 -9.83 17.95
CA LEU A 57 -11.18 -9.86 17.45
C LEU A 57 -11.08 -10.48 16.06
N ARG A 58 -10.14 -9.97 15.27
CA ARG A 58 -9.82 -10.43 13.93
C ARG A 58 -8.35 -10.79 13.82
N ASN A 59 -8.04 -11.72 12.92
CA ASN A 59 -6.67 -12.14 12.66
C ASN A 59 -5.92 -11.06 11.86
N MET A 60 -5.39 -10.04 12.58
CA MET A 60 -4.63 -8.93 12.00
C MET A 60 -3.25 -9.37 11.45
N ALA A 61 -2.77 -10.56 11.81
CA ALA A 61 -1.50 -11.10 11.29
C ALA A 61 -1.51 -11.28 9.77
N ARG A 62 -2.70 -11.40 9.16
CA ARG A 62 -2.91 -11.41 7.70
C ARG A 62 -2.32 -10.18 6.99
N LEU A 63 -2.18 -9.04 7.67
CA LEU A 63 -1.56 -7.84 7.10
C LEU A 63 -0.03 -7.92 7.01
N GLY A 64 0.59 -8.85 7.74
CA GLY A 64 2.04 -8.87 7.98
C GLY A 64 2.86 -8.95 6.70
N LYS A 65 2.54 -9.92 5.83
CA LYS A 65 3.28 -10.12 4.57
C LYS A 65 3.23 -8.91 3.65
N PHE A 66 2.05 -8.30 3.52
CA PHE A 66 1.89 -7.09 2.70
C PHE A 66 2.70 -5.92 3.27
N ILE A 67 2.62 -5.69 4.58
CA ILE A 67 3.35 -4.61 5.25
C ILE A 67 4.86 -4.82 5.11
N GLU A 68 5.35 -6.06 5.28
CA GLU A 68 6.75 -6.40 5.10
C GLU A 68 7.20 -6.14 3.66
N ALA A 69 6.48 -6.66 2.67
CA ALA A 69 6.78 -6.48 1.26
C ALA A 69 6.84 -5.00 0.88
N MET A 70 5.84 -4.20 1.26
CA MET A 70 5.80 -2.77 0.94
C MET A 70 6.85 -1.95 1.71
N SER A 71 7.26 -2.42 2.90
CA SER A 71 8.38 -1.81 3.63
C SER A 71 9.72 -2.06 2.94
N GLN A 72 9.97 -3.27 2.44
CA GLN A 72 11.20 -3.57 1.69
C GLN A 72 11.20 -2.87 0.33
N PHE A 73 10.06 -2.88 -0.37
CA PHE A 73 9.83 -2.11 -1.59
C PHE A 73 10.23 -0.63 -1.40
N GLY A 74 9.76 -0.01 -0.32
CA GLY A 74 10.09 1.38 0.01
C GLY A 74 11.59 1.66 0.12
N LYS A 75 12.34 0.76 0.77
CA LYS A 75 13.79 0.89 0.89
C LYS A 75 14.51 0.75 -0.44
N VAL A 76 13.98 -0.05 -1.36
CA VAL A 76 14.54 -0.24 -2.70
C VAL A 76 14.30 1.00 -3.53
N ILE A 77 13.05 1.49 -3.62
CA ILE A 77 12.74 2.67 -4.42
C ILE A 77 13.43 3.94 -3.88
N GLU A 78 13.64 4.06 -2.56
CA GLU A 78 14.37 5.20 -2.00
C GLU A 78 15.81 5.25 -2.55
N VAL A 79 16.48 4.10 -2.64
CA VAL A 79 17.87 4.00 -3.12
C VAL A 79 17.97 4.19 -4.64
N PHE A 80 17.06 3.60 -5.42
CA PHE A 80 17.21 3.53 -6.88
C PHE A 80 16.38 4.56 -7.66
N VAL A 81 15.32 5.07 -7.05
CA VAL A 81 14.30 5.93 -7.68
C VAL A 81 14.30 7.32 -7.01
N ASN A 82 14.89 7.46 -5.82
CA ASN A 82 14.90 8.69 -5.00
C ASN A 82 13.50 9.30 -4.82
N ALA A 83 12.50 8.43 -4.63
CA ALA A 83 11.10 8.81 -4.61
C ALA A 83 10.37 8.15 -3.42
N SER A 84 10.75 8.55 -2.22
CA SER A 84 10.14 8.08 -0.96
C SER A 84 8.64 8.38 -0.88
N GLU A 85 8.15 9.38 -1.62
CA GLU A 85 6.74 9.76 -1.67
C GLU A 85 5.81 8.66 -2.22
N PHE A 86 6.32 7.72 -3.03
CA PHE A 86 5.49 6.66 -3.61
C PHE A 86 4.94 5.70 -2.57
N VAL A 87 5.67 5.46 -1.48
CA VAL A 87 5.22 4.55 -0.43
C VAL A 87 4.07 5.15 0.38
N CYS A 88 3.94 6.48 0.43
CA CYS A 88 2.76 7.11 1.03
C CYS A 88 1.46 6.71 0.32
N PHE A 89 1.53 6.49 -1.00
CA PHE A 89 0.39 6.05 -1.81
C PHE A 89 -0.01 4.59 -1.57
N VAL A 90 0.79 3.86 -0.77
CA VAL A 90 0.42 2.56 -0.23
C VAL A 90 -0.20 2.71 1.16
N TRP A 91 0.48 3.40 2.08
CA TRP A 91 0.06 3.46 3.48
C TRP A 91 -1.23 4.24 3.72
N GLY A 92 -1.41 5.38 3.04
CA GLY A 92 -2.61 6.22 3.21
C GLY A 92 -3.90 5.48 2.84
N PRO A 93 -4.00 4.94 1.61
CA PRO A 93 -5.17 4.16 1.20
C PRO A 93 -5.41 2.94 2.08
N MET A 94 -4.36 2.19 2.45
CA MET A 94 -4.51 1.04 3.33
C MET A 94 -5.09 1.42 4.70
N LYS A 95 -4.55 2.46 5.33
CA LYS A 95 -5.04 2.99 6.61
C LYS A 95 -6.52 3.37 6.51
N PHE A 96 -6.89 4.07 5.44
CA PHE A 96 -8.27 4.49 5.20
C PHE A 96 -9.21 3.31 4.99
N LEU A 97 -8.85 2.35 4.14
CA LEU A 97 -9.65 1.15 3.86
C LEU A 97 -9.93 0.36 5.15
N LEU A 98 -8.91 0.16 5.98
CA LEU A 98 -9.06 -0.50 7.29
C LEU A 98 -9.97 0.32 8.22
N GLY A 99 -9.80 1.64 8.26
CA GLY A 99 -10.61 2.55 9.07
C GLY A 99 -12.09 2.55 8.69
N VAL A 100 -12.42 2.43 7.41
CA VAL A 100 -13.80 2.35 6.91
C VAL A 100 -14.39 0.95 7.16
N ALA A 101 -13.63 -0.11 6.91
CA ALA A 101 -14.15 -1.47 7.01
C ALA A 101 -14.33 -1.94 8.47
N LYS A 102 -13.68 -1.31 9.46
CA LYS A 102 -13.63 -1.81 10.85
C LYS A 102 -14.99 -2.03 11.54
N THR A 103 -16.06 -1.41 11.07
CA THR A 103 -17.42 -1.59 11.62
C THR A 103 -18.21 -2.71 10.94
N HIS A 104 -17.77 -3.21 9.78
CA HIS A 104 -18.41 -4.26 9.01
C HIS A 104 -17.49 -5.48 8.93
N LEU A 105 -17.62 -6.39 9.89
CA LEU A 105 -16.60 -7.41 10.14
C LEU A 105 -16.37 -8.35 8.94
N ASP A 106 -17.41 -8.74 8.20
CA ASP A 106 -17.27 -9.58 7.01
C ASP A 106 -16.48 -8.88 5.90
N THR A 107 -16.74 -7.58 5.71
CA THR A 107 -16.00 -6.73 4.77
C THR A 107 -14.56 -6.56 5.22
N PHE A 108 -14.35 -6.38 6.52
CA PHE A 108 -13.02 -6.29 7.11
C PHE A 108 -12.23 -7.58 6.90
N ASP A 109 -12.84 -8.75 7.13
CA ASP A 109 -12.20 -10.05 6.91
C ASP A 109 -11.80 -10.26 5.45
N LYS A 110 -12.67 -9.94 4.49
CA LYS A 110 -12.34 -9.98 3.06
C LYS A 110 -11.19 -9.03 2.70
N LEU A 111 -11.15 -7.86 3.31
CA LEU A 111 -10.06 -6.90 3.10
C LEU A 111 -8.73 -7.46 3.64
N LEU A 112 -8.74 -8.10 4.81
CA LEU A 112 -7.56 -8.75 5.37
C LEU A 112 -7.09 -9.92 4.49
N ASP A 113 -8.00 -10.72 3.95
CA ASP A 113 -7.67 -11.82 3.04
C ASP A 113 -7.04 -11.32 1.74
N ALA A 114 -7.55 -10.20 1.20
CA ALA A 114 -6.97 -9.59 0.02
C ALA A 114 -5.52 -9.12 0.27
N TYR A 115 -5.24 -8.48 1.41
CA TYR A 115 -3.88 -8.08 1.76
C TYR A 115 -2.95 -9.28 1.97
N ASP A 116 -3.40 -10.36 2.62
CA ASP A 116 -2.56 -11.57 2.78
C ASP A 116 -2.23 -12.22 1.43
N GLN A 117 -3.20 -12.27 0.51
CA GLN A 117 -3.00 -12.78 -0.85
C GLN A 117 -2.00 -11.94 -1.63
N ILE A 118 -2.17 -10.61 -1.64
CA ILE A 118 -1.24 -9.70 -2.34
C ILE A 118 0.15 -9.80 -1.73
N GLY A 119 0.26 -9.76 -0.39
CA GLY A 119 1.54 -9.88 0.31
C GLY A 119 2.23 -11.22 0.04
N SER A 120 1.48 -12.31 -0.08
CA SER A 120 2.02 -13.65 -0.39
C SER A 120 2.47 -13.78 -1.86
N ALA A 121 1.87 -13.01 -2.77
CA ALA A 121 2.22 -13.02 -4.19
C ALA A 121 3.52 -12.25 -4.49
N ILE A 122 3.92 -11.31 -3.62
CA ILE A 122 5.14 -10.51 -3.79
C ILE A 122 6.35 -11.30 -3.24
N PRO A 123 7.31 -11.72 -4.09
CA PRO A 123 8.41 -12.55 -3.63
C PRO A 123 9.39 -11.74 -2.79
N GLY A 124 9.49 -12.02 -1.49
CA GLY A 124 10.33 -11.25 -0.56
C GLY A 124 11.82 -11.22 -0.93
N HIS A 125 12.33 -12.25 -1.61
CA HIS A 125 13.72 -12.30 -2.08
C HIS A 125 13.99 -11.30 -3.22
N LEU A 126 12.98 -10.98 -4.04
CA LEU A 126 13.09 -9.98 -5.10
C LEU A 126 13.19 -8.56 -4.54
N LEU A 127 12.96 -8.34 -3.24
CA LEU A 127 13.02 -7.03 -2.59
C LEU A 127 14.36 -6.80 -1.86
N HIS A 128 15.38 -7.62 -2.11
CA HIS A 128 16.74 -7.40 -1.61
C HIS A 128 17.49 -6.37 -2.45
N LYS A 129 18.10 -5.38 -1.79
CA LYS A 129 18.82 -4.27 -2.43
C LYS A 129 19.94 -4.74 -3.37
N ASP A 130 20.62 -5.84 -3.02
CA ASP A 130 21.77 -6.34 -3.79
C ASP A 130 21.33 -6.91 -5.14
N MET A 131 20.19 -7.62 -5.19
CA MET A 131 19.60 -8.14 -6.44
C MET A 131 19.30 -7.01 -7.45
N PHE A 132 18.87 -5.84 -6.99
CA PHE A 132 18.57 -4.69 -7.86
C PHE A 132 19.80 -4.00 -8.42
N ARG A 133 20.92 -4.01 -7.69
CA ARG A 133 22.18 -3.45 -8.23
C ARG A 133 22.62 -4.26 -9.44
N GLU A 134 22.41 -5.57 -9.40
CA GLU A 134 22.88 -6.52 -10.42
C GLU A 134 21.91 -6.64 -11.60
N HIS A 135 20.62 -6.37 -11.41
CA HIS A 135 19.58 -6.61 -12.41
C HIS A 135 18.62 -5.43 -12.60
N GLN A 136 19.01 -4.49 -13.49
CA GLN A 136 18.21 -3.29 -13.81
C GLN A 136 16.82 -3.59 -14.39
N ASN A 137 16.61 -4.76 -14.98
CA ASN A 137 15.31 -5.24 -15.48
C ASN A 137 14.30 -5.54 -14.35
N LEU A 138 14.75 -5.80 -13.11
CA LEU A 138 13.86 -6.00 -11.96
C LEU A 138 13.02 -4.76 -11.64
N LYS A 139 13.44 -3.59 -12.10
CA LYS A 139 12.71 -2.35 -11.92
C LYS A 139 11.35 -2.35 -12.61
N VAL A 140 11.22 -2.96 -13.79
CA VAL A 140 9.93 -3.09 -14.48
C VAL A 140 8.97 -3.92 -13.62
N ILE A 141 9.48 -4.98 -13.00
CA ILE A 141 8.70 -5.83 -12.09
C ILE A 141 8.23 -5.05 -10.85
N LEU A 142 9.07 -4.16 -10.31
CA LEU A 142 8.67 -3.28 -9.21
C LEU A 142 7.59 -2.28 -9.63
N GLU A 143 7.71 -1.72 -10.85
CA GLU A 143 6.68 -0.82 -11.40
C GLU A 143 5.35 -1.55 -11.55
N ASP A 144 5.37 -2.80 -11.98
CA ASP A 144 4.18 -3.65 -12.10
C ASP A 144 3.56 -3.95 -10.73
N TYR A 145 4.35 -4.41 -9.75
CA TYR A 145 3.84 -4.63 -8.38
C TYR A 145 3.23 -3.38 -7.78
N TYR A 146 3.88 -2.23 -7.96
CA TYR A 146 3.38 -0.97 -7.45
C TYR A 146 2.08 -0.55 -8.15
N SER A 147 2.01 -0.70 -9.48
CA SER A 147 0.81 -0.44 -10.25
C SER A 147 -0.36 -1.31 -9.79
N ASP A 148 -0.13 -2.60 -9.57
CA ASP A 148 -1.16 -3.55 -9.15
C ASP A 148 -1.67 -3.24 -7.73
N VAL A 149 -0.79 -2.88 -6.81
CA VAL A 149 -1.16 -2.45 -5.45
C VAL A 149 -2.02 -1.19 -5.49
N LEU A 150 -1.64 -0.19 -6.28
CA LEU A 150 -2.42 1.04 -6.41
C LEU A 150 -3.78 0.79 -7.11
N GLN A 151 -3.81 -0.12 -8.08
CA GLN A 151 -5.06 -0.51 -8.74
C GLN A 151 -5.99 -1.21 -7.74
N PHE A 152 -5.47 -2.13 -6.93
CA PHE A 152 -6.24 -2.75 -5.85
C PHE A 152 -6.81 -1.71 -4.89
N HIS A 153 -5.99 -0.77 -4.41
CA HIS A 153 -6.46 0.29 -3.53
C HIS A 153 -7.56 1.14 -4.19
N ALA A 154 -7.43 1.48 -5.47
CA ALA A 154 -8.43 2.25 -6.19
C ALA A 154 -9.78 1.52 -6.26
N GLU A 155 -9.77 0.24 -6.61
CA GLU A 155 -10.98 -0.57 -6.68
C GLU A 155 -11.60 -0.80 -5.30
N ALA A 156 -10.80 -1.08 -4.28
CA ALA A 156 -11.27 -1.22 -2.91
C ALA A 156 -11.91 0.08 -2.39
N LEU A 157 -11.32 1.24 -2.69
CA LEU A 157 -11.88 2.55 -2.31
C LEU A 157 -13.21 2.82 -3.01
N LYS A 158 -13.37 2.42 -4.28
CA LYS A 158 -14.65 2.52 -5.00
C LYS A 158 -15.72 1.64 -4.37
N VAL A 159 -15.39 0.41 -4.00
CA VAL A 159 -16.34 -0.53 -3.38
C VAL A 159 -16.77 -0.03 -2.01
N LEU A 160 -15.83 0.34 -1.14
CA LEU A 160 -16.14 0.81 0.21
C LEU A 160 -16.76 2.22 0.23
N GLY A 161 -16.40 3.08 -0.73
CA GLY A 161 -16.98 4.42 -0.87
C GLY A 161 -18.44 4.41 -1.37
N ARG A 162 -18.88 3.33 -2.04
CA ARG A 162 -20.27 3.14 -2.48
C ARG A 162 -21.19 2.62 -1.37
N SER A 163 -20.64 2.14 -0.26
CA SER A 163 -21.39 1.47 0.80
C SER A 163 -22.02 2.45 1.82
N ARG A 164 -22.37 3.66 1.38
CA ARG A 164 -23.11 4.67 2.17
C ARG A 164 -24.61 4.54 1.97
#